data_AF-A0A950J5L9-F1
#
_entry.id   AF-A0A950J5L9-F1
#
_cell.length_a   1.000
_cell.length_b   1.000
_cell.length_c   1.000
_cell.angle_alpha   90.00
_cell.angle_beta   90.00
_cell.angle_gamma   90.00
#
_symmetry.space_group_name_H-M   'P 1'
#
loop_
_entity.id
_entity.type
_entity.pdbx_description
1 polymer ?
#
loop_
_entity_poly.entity_id
_entity_poly.type
_entity_poly.pdbx_seq_one_letter_code
_entity_poly.pdbx_strand_id
1 'polypeptide(L)' 'MATMQYGFQCEECEEAIFPATTRSELAWLRNRLHIVREMAKHAQTGLDTWMLEGMEFLDRHSGHSVVLVSRAPLSR' A
#
# COMPACT_ATOMS: atom_id res chain seq x y z
N MET A 1 -26.42 20.81 -9.24
CA MET A 1 -25.57 21.23 -8.09
C MET A 1 -24.15 20.83 -8.43
N ALA A 2 -23.19 21.76 -8.37
CA ALA A 2 -21.78 21.43 -8.61
C ALA A 2 -21.26 20.62 -7.42
N THR A 3 -20.84 19.39 -7.65
CA THR A 3 -20.16 18.56 -6.64
C THR A 3 -18.75 19.09 -6.44
N MET A 4 -18.37 19.38 -5.20
CA MET A 4 -16.98 19.74 -4.87
C MET A 4 -16.05 18.59 -5.27
N GLN A 5 -15.02 18.90 -6.06
CA GLN A 5 -13.98 17.96 -6.46
C GLN A 5 -12.68 18.30 -5.73
N TYR A 6 -11.97 17.29 -5.26
CA TYR A 6 -10.70 17.43 -4.54
C TYR A 6 -9.54 16.86 -5.37
N GLY A 7 -8.34 17.42 -5.22
CA GLY A 7 -7.18 17.03 -6.02
C GLY A 7 -5.83 17.32 -5.36
N PHE A 8 -4.76 16.99 -6.08
CA PHE A 8 -3.40 17.43 -5.77
C PHE A 8 -3.01 18.54 -6.75
N GLN A 9 -2.27 19.53 -6.26
CA GLN A 9 -1.68 20.59 -7.06
C GLN A 9 -0.20 20.73 -6.69
N CYS A 10 0.65 20.82 -7.70
CA CYS A 10 2.04 21.24 -7.55
C CYS A 10 2.12 22.74 -7.80
N GLU A 11 2.59 23.51 -6.82
CA GLU A 11 2.72 24.97 -6.96
C GLU A 11 3.87 25.37 -7.91
N GLU A 12 4.88 24.51 -8.05
CA GLU A 12 6.07 24.79 -8.88
C GLU A 12 5.83 24.46 -10.36
N CYS A 13 5.17 23.32 -10.63
CA CYS A 13 4.89 22.88 -12.00
C CYS A 13 3.56 23.45 -12.53
N GLU A 14 2.75 24.07 -11.67
CA GLU A 14 1.38 24.54 -11.96
C GLU A 14 0.42 23.41 -12.45
N GLU A 15 0.78 22.16 -12.19
CA GLU A 15 -0.01 20.99 -12.56
C GLU A 15 -1.00 20.59 -11.47
N ALA A 16 -2.19 20.15 -11.87
CA ALA A 16 -3.21 19.62 -10.97
C ALA A 16 -3.89 18.36 -11.53
N ILE A 17 -4.16 17.40 -10.64
CA ILE A 17 -4.95 16.20 -10.93
C ILE A 17 -6.12 16.09 -9.95
N PHE A 18 -7.25 15.56 -10.42
CA PHE A 18 -8.49 15.44 -9.65
C PHE A 18 -9.05 14.02 -9.70
N PRO A 19 -8.45 13.07 -8.96
CA PRO A 19 -8.94 11.69 -8.93
C PRO A 19 -10.38 11.62 -8.41
N ALA A 20 -11.16 10.65 -8.91
CA ALA A 20 -12.55 10.43 -8.49
C ALA A 20 -12.62 9.78 -7.09
N THR A 21 -12.28 10.55 -6.06
CA THR A 21 -12.12 10.11 -4.67
C THR A 21 -12.48 11.25 -3.71
N THR A 22 -12.44 11.00 -2.40
CA THR A 22 -12.75 11.98 -1.37
C THR A 22 -11.51 12.74 -0.89
N ARG A 23 -11.73 13.90 -0.25
CA ARG A 23 -10.64 14.66 0.42
C ARG A 23 -9.86 13.81 1.43
N SER A 24 -10.55 12.98 2.20
CA SER A 24 -9.94 12.13 3.23
C SER A 24 -9.01 11.09 2.62
N GLU A 25 -9.41 10.49 1.50
CA GLU A 25 -8.58 9.52 0.76
C GLU A 25 -7.33 10.18 0.15
N LEU A 26 -7.46 11.39 -0.41
CA LEU A 26 -6.29 12.16 -0.88
C LEU A 26 -5.32 12.50 0.27
N ALA A 27 -5.85 12.92 1.42
CA ALA A 27 -5.03 13.20 2.60
C ALA A 27 -4.34 11.93 3.12
N TRP A 28 -5.04 10.79 3.13
CA TRP A 28 -4.48 9.49 3.49
C TRP A 28 -3.35 9.10 2.54
N LEU A 29 -3.57 9.20 1.23
CA LEU A 29 -2.58 8.87 0.20
C LEU A 29 -1.32 9.72 0.34
N ARG A 30 -1.46 11.04 0.52
CA ARG A 30 -0.35 11.95 0.77
C ARG A 30 0.45 11.54 2.02
N ASN A 31 -0.23 11.21 3.11
CA ASN A 31 0.40 10.85 4.39
C ASN A 31 1.01 9.44 4.41
N ARG A 32 0.67 8.59 3.44
CA ARG A 32 1.09 7.17 3.36
C ARG A 32 1.81 6.85 2.06
N LEU A 33 2.31 7.86 1.34
CA LEU A 33 2.95 7.72 0.03
C LEU A 33 4.06 6.65 0.01
N HIS A 34 4.85 6.55 1.07
CA HIS A 34 5.91 5.53 1.15
C HIS A 34 5.35 4.09 1.19
N ILE A 35 4.27 3.83 1.94
CA ILE A 35 3.62 2.51 1.98
C ILE A 35 3.06 2.15 0.61
N VAL A 36 2.37 3.11 -0.02
CA VAL A 36 1.78 2.91 -1.35
C VAL A 36 2.86 2.62 -2.40
N ARG A 37 4.03 3.26 -2.30
CA ARG A 37 5.18 2.95 -3.16
C ARG A 37 5.70 1.53 -2.96
N GLU A 38 5.82 1.06 -1.72
CA GLU A 38 6.24 -0.33 -1.46
C GLU A 38 5.20 -1.33 -1.99
N MET A 39 3.91 -1.08 -1.74
CA MET A 39 2.84 -1.92 -2.31
C MET A 39 2.89 -1.95 -3.84
N ALA A 40 3.09 -0.81 -4.50
CA ALA A 40 3.14 -0.72 -5.95
C ALA A 40 4.32 -1.52 -6.56
N LYS A 41 5.47 -1.61 -5.86
CA LYS A 41 6.61 -2.43 -6.30
C LYS A 41 6.25 -3.92 -6.34
N HIS A 42 5.48 -4.39 -5.36
CA HIS A 42 5.09 -5.79 -5.29
C HIS A 42 3.94 -6.09 -6.28
N ALA A 43 2.94 -5.21 -6.37
CA ALA A 43 1.77 -5.37 -7.23
C ALA A 43 2.10 -5.48 -8.73
N GLN A 44 3.18 -4.86 -9.20
CA GLN A 44 3.62 -4.95 -10.60
C GLN A 44 4.15 -6.33 -11.00
N THR A 45 4.43 -7.21 -10.04
CA THR A 45 5.04 -8.52 -10.30
C THR A 45 4.04 -9.67 -10.36
N GLY A 46 2.74 -9.43 -10.09
CA GLY A 46 1.72 -10.48 -10.03
C GLY A 46 1.98 -11.53 -8.93
N LEU A 47 2.98 -11.31 -8.09
CA LEU A 47 3.51 -12.21 -7.07
C LEU A 47 3.12 -11.72 -5.68
N ASP A 48 1.86 -11.35 -5.50
CA ASP A 48 1.36 -10.83 -4.23
C ASP A 48 0.78 -11.93 -3.32
N THR A 49 0.75 -13.17 -3.79
CA THR A 49 0.22 -14.30 -3.03
C THR A 49 0.94 -14.47 -1.69
N TRP A 50 2.27 -14.30 -1.65
CA TRP A 50 3.02 -14.40 -0.40
C TRP A 50 2.65 -13.29 0.60
N MET A 51 2.28 -12.09 0.13
CA MET A 51 1.83 -11.00 1.00
C MET A 51 0.44 -11.30 1.56
N LEU A 52 -0.47 -11.80 0.73
CA LEU A 52 -1.81 -12.21 1.17
C LEU A 52 -1.71 -13.35 2.19
N GLU A 53 -0.92 -14.39 1.90
CA GLU A 53 -0.66 -15.51 2.81
C GLU A 53 -0.02 -15.03 4.11
N GLY A 54 0.96 -14.13 4.02
CA GLY A 54 1.62 -13.52 5.17
C GLY A 54 0.66 -12.69 6.02
N MET A 55 -0.18 -11.85 5.40
CA MET A 55 -1.19 -11.04 6.11
C MET A 55 -2.24 -11.93 6.78
N GLU A 56 -2.76 -12.94 6.07
CA GLU A 56 -3.71 -13.90 6.64
C GLU A 56 -3.09 -14.67 7.82
N PHE A 57 -1.82 -15.08 7.71
CA PHE A 57 -1.10 -15.70 8.81
C PHE A 57 -0.99 -14.77 10.01
N LEU A 58 -0.53 -13.53 9.81
CA LEU A 58 -0.36 -12.54 10.88
C LEU A 58 -1.68 -12.17 11.54
N ASP A 59 -2.75 -12.00 10.77
CA ASP A 59 -4.10 -11.69 11.27
C ASP A 59 -4.63 -12.80 12.18
N ARG A 60 -4.52 -14.06 11.75
CA ARG A 60 -4.88 -15.23 12.57
C ARG A 60 -4.05 -15.37 13.85
N HIS A 61 -2.88 -14.74 13.93
CA HIS A 61 -1.98 -14.78 15.08
C HIS A 61 -1.86 -13.41 15.77
N SER A 62 -2.82 -12.51 15.55
CA SER A 62 -2.87 -11.23 16.24
C SER A 62 -2.92 -11.45 17.76
N GLY A 63 -1.95 -10.88 18.49
CA GLY A 63 -1.76 -11.08 19.93
C GLY A 63 -0.81 -12.21 20.32
N HIS A 64 -0.22 -12.93 19.36
CA HIS A 64 0.82 -13.94 19.61
C HIS A 64 2.24 -13.39 19.33
N SER A 65 3.26 -14.09 19.82
CA SER A 65 4.65 -13.82 19.43
C SER A 65 4.97 -14.52 18.11
N VAL A 66 5.18 -13.75 17.05
CA VAL A 66 5.62 -14.22 15.73
C VAL A 66 7.09 -13.83 15.53
N VAL A 67 7.93 -14.79 15.13
CA VAL A 67 9.36 -14.59 14.86
C VAL A 67 9.69 -15.00 13.43
N LEU A 68 10.66 -14.32 12.82
CA LEU A 68 11.19 -14.72 11.51
C LEU A 68 12.09 -15.95 11.67
N VAL A 69 11.90 -16.94 10.81
CA VAL A 69 12.69 -18.17 10.80
C VAL A 69 13.34 -18.39 9.43
N SER A 70 14.46 -19.09 9.39
CA SER A 70 15.13 -19.50 8.16
C SER A 70 15.20 -21.03 8.09
N ARG A 71 15.13 -21.58 6.88
CA ARG A 71 15.32 -23.01 6.62
C ARG A 71 16.34 -23.17 5.49
N ALA A 72 17.41 -23.90 5.76
CA ALA A 72 18.36 -24.28 4.71
C ALA A 72 17.69 -25.26 3.73
N PRO A 73 17.91 -25.13 2.41
CA PRO A 73 17.50 -26.14 1.46
C PRO A 73 18.20 -27.47 1.80
N LEU A 74 17.48 -28.59 1.73
CA LEU A 74 18.11 -29.91 1.83
C LEU A 74 19.07 -30.07 0.64
N SER A 75 20.37 -29.96 0.88
CA SER A 75 21.41 -30.35 -0.07
C SER A 75 21.25 -31.85 -0.36
N ARG A 76 20.96 -32.20 -1.61
CA ARG A 76 20.99 -33.59 -2.09
C ARG A 76 22.41 -34.04 -2.33
#